data_AF-A0A7J8BQS2-F1
#
_entry.id   AF-A0A7J8BQS2-F1
#
_cell.length_a   1.000
_cell.length_b   1.000
_cell.length_c   1.000
_cell.angle_alpha   90.00
_cell.angle_beta   90.00
_cell.angle_gamma   90.00
#
_symmetry.space_group_name_H-M   'P 1'
#
loop_
_entity.id
_entity.type
_entity.pdbx_description
1 polymer ?
#
loop_
_entity_poly.entity_id
_entity_poly.type
_entity_poly.pdbx_seq_one_letter_code
_entity_poly.pdbx_strand_id
1 'polypeptide(L)'
;MISLDMFEHVSLMTLDSLQKCVFSHNSNCQEKMSDYISAIIELSALVVRRQYRLHHYIDFIYYLTEDGRRFRQACDTVHHFTTEVIQERRQELCRQGAEAWLKSKQDKTLDFIDVLLLARVRLGPGG
;
A
#
# COMPACT_ATOMS: atom_id res chain seq x y z
N MET A 1 7.41 17.90 -30.72
CA MET A 1 5.97 17.93 -30.38
C MET A 1 5.86 17.35 -28.98
N ILE A 2 5.41 18.18 -28.04
CA ILE A 2 5.50 18.00 -26.57
C ILE A 2 4.34 17.08 -26.15
N SER A 3 4.60 15.83 -25.79
CA SER A 3 3.54 14.87 -25.45
C SER A 3 3.79 14.09 -24.16
N LEU A 4 4.68 14.53 -23.27
CA LEU A 4 5.03 13.73 -22.10
C LEU A 4 5.46 14.62 -20.93
N ASP A 5 4.48 15.09 -20.16
CA ASP A 5 4.68 15.54 -18.77
C ASP A 5 3.37 15.60 -17.97
N MET A 6 2.20 15.57 -18.63
CA MET A 6 0.91 15.55 -17.91
C MET A 6 0.57 14.19 -17.28
N PHE A 7 0.99 13.07 -17.88
CA PHE A 7 0.64 11.74 -17.34
C PHE A 7 1.32 11.48 -15.99
N GLU A 8 2.56 11.93 -15.83
CA GLU A 8 3.33 11.83 -14.59
C GLU A 8 2.70 12.72 -13.50
N HIS A 9 2.37 13.97 -13.83
CA HIS A 9 1.70 14.89 -12.90
C HIS A 9 0.31 14.42 -12.46
N VAL A 10 -0.50 13.87 -13.37
CA VAL A 10 -1.84 13.33 -13.05
C VAL A 10 -1.74 12.04 -12.22
N SER A 11 -0.75 11.19 -12.51
CA SER A 11 -0.50 9.96 -11.73
C SER A 11 -0.06 10.28 -10.30
N LEU A 12 0.86 11.24 -10.14
CA LEU A 12 1.32 11.72 -8.84
C LEU A 12 0.19 12.38 -8.03
N MET A 13 -0.65 13.21 -8.67
CA MET A 13 -1.80 13.83 -8.00
C MET A 13 -2.85 12.80 -7.56
N THR A 14 -3.08 11.76 -8.36
CA THR A 14 -4.00 10.67 -8.02
C THR A 14 -3.46 9.85 -6.85
N LEU A 15 -2.15 9.58 -6.83
CA LEU A 15 -1.49 8.88 -5.74
C LEU A 15 -1.52 9.69 -4.42
N ASP A 16 -1.25 11.00 -4.48
CA ASP A 16 -1.33 11.92 -3.33
C ASP A 16 -2.76 11.98 -2.76
N SER A 17 -3.77 12.06 -3.62
CA SER A 17 -5.19 12.05 -3.21
C SER A 17 -5.58 10.73 -2.55
N LEU A 18 -5.18 9.58 -3.12
CA LEU A 18 -5.40 8.26 -2.53
C LEU A 18 -4.71 8.14 -1.16
N GLN A 19 -3.49 8.64 -1.02
CA GLN A 19 -2.77 8.57 0.25
C GLN A 19 -3.38 9.43 1.34
N LYS A 20 -3.84 10.64 1.01
CA LYS A 20 -4.61 11.49 1.93
C LYS A 20 -5.90 10.82 2.38
N CYS A 21 -6.60 10.14 1.45
CA CYS A 21 -7.85 9.44 1.75
C CYS A 21 -7.66 8.13 2.53
N VAL A 22 -6.59 7.37 2.26
CA VAL A 22 -6.38 6.03 2.84
C VAL A 22 -5.63 6.08 4.17
N PHE A 23 -4.70 7.01 4.35
CA PHE A 23 -3.74 6.94 5.47
C PHE A 23 -3.86 8.05 6.51
N SER A 24 -4.52 9.18 6.21
CA SER A 24 -4.80 10.30 7.14
C SER A 24 -3.78 10.46 8.28
N HIS A 25 -2.47 10.64 7.98
CA HIS A 25 -1.49 10.78 9.05
C HIS A 25 -0.27 11.65 8.74
N ASN A 26 0.07 12.48 9.73
CA ASN A 26 1.16 13.43 9.80
C ASN A 26 1.94 13.16 11.10
N SER A 27 3.08 12.46 11.01
CA SER A 27 4.13 12.35 12.06
C SER A 27 5.28 11.50 11.53
N ASN A 28 6.53 11.91 11.85
CA ASN A 28 7.89 11.28 11.84
C ASN A 28 8.19 9.93 11.13
N CYS A 29 7.28 9.41 10.32
CA CYS A 29 7.41 8.23 9.47
C CYS A 29 7.81 8.65 8.05
N GLN A 30 8.23 9.90 7.84
CA GLN A 30 8.47 10.49 6.51
C GLN A 30 9.46 9.69 5.67
N GLU A 31 10.54 9.15 6.25
CA GLU A 31 11.50 8.32 5.51
C GLU A 31 10.91 6.95 5.12
N LYS A 32 10.36 6.18 6.08
CA LYS A 32 9.72 4.89 5.78
C LYS A 32 8.54 5.02 4.81
N MET A 33 7.74 6.08 4.94
CA MET A 33 6.67 6.43 4.01
C MET A 33 7.25 6.84 2.65
N SER A 34 8.34 7.60 2.61
CA SER A 34 9.01 8.00 1.36
C SER A 34 9.54 6.79 0.59
N ASP A 35 10.11 5.79 1.26
CA ASP A 35 10.56 4.55 0.63
C ASP A 35 9.38 3.72 0.11
N TYR A 36 8.30 3.64 0.89
CA TYR A 36 7.06 3.01 0.46
C TYR A 36 6.44 3.71 -0.77
N ILE A 37 6.38 5.04 -0.76
CA ILE A 37 5.85 5.86 -1.86
C ILE A 37 6.71 5.66 -3.11
N SER A 38 8.03 5.75 -2.96
CA SER A 38 8.99 5.54 -4.05
C SER A 38 8.82 4.15 -4.67
N ALA A 39 8.69 3.10 -3.85
CA ALA A 39 8.48 1.74 -4.31
C ALA A 39 7.14 1.57 -5.06
N ILE A 40 6.05 2.20 -4.61
CA ILE A 40 4.75 2.18 -5.31
C ILE A 40 4.83 2.89 -6.66
N ILE A 41 5.52 4.03 -6.75
CA ILE A 41 5.73 4.76 -8.01
C ILE A 41 6.55 3.90 -8.96
N GLU A 42 7.63 3.27 -8.48
CA GLU A 42 8.47 2.38 -9.28
C GLU A 42 7.68 1.16 -9.79
N LEU A 43 6.90 0.50 -8.92
CA LEU A 43 6.02 -0.60 -9.31
C LEU A 43 5.03 -0.16 -10.40
N SER A 44 4.40 1.01 -10.23
CA SER A 44 3.43 1.54 -11.20
C SER A 44 4.08 1.76 -12.57
N ALA A 45 5.27 2.35 -12.60
CA ALA A 45 6.03 2.56 -13.83
C ALA A 45 6.43 1.22 -14.49
N LEU A 46 6.86 0.23 -13.71
CA LEU A 46 7.23 -1.10 -14.19
C LEU A 46 6.04 -1.87 -14.73
N VAL A 47 4.86 -1.78 -14.09
CA VAL A 47 3.61 -2.40 -14.56
C VAL A 47 3.18 -1.79 -15.89
N VAL A 48 3.19 -0.46 -16.01
CA VAL A 48 2.84 0.23 -17.26
C VAL A 48 3.80 -0.17 -18.38
N ARG A 49 5.12 -0.17 -18.11
CA ARG A 49 6.13 -0.65 -19.08
C ARG A 49 5.90 -2.10 -19.50
N ARG A 50 5.51 -2.96 -18.56
CA ARG A 50 5.19 -4.38 -18.84
C ARG A 50 3.94 -4.52 -19.71
N GLN A 51 2.92 -3.69 -19.53
CA GLN A 51 1.71 -3.69 -20.37
C GLN A 51 2.01 -3.35 -21.84
N TYR A 52 3.00 -2.50 -22.12
CA TYR A 52 3.40 -2.17 -23.49
C TYR A 52 4.32 -3.20 -24.16
N ARG A 53 4.77 -4.25 -23.43
CA ARG A 53 5.72 -5.27 -23.90
C ARG A 53 5.11 -6.66 -23.78
N LEU A 54 4.35 -7.08 -24.79
CA LEU A 54 3.63 -8.37 -24.85
C LEU A 54 4.49 -9.62 -24.56
N HIS A 55 5.82 -9.56 -24.78
CA HIS A 55 6.77 -10.64 -24.51
C HIS A 55 7.02 -10.92 -23.02
N HIS A 56 6.52 -10.08 -22.10
CA HIS A 56 6.64 -10.27 -20.65
C HIS A 56 5.44 -10.98 -20.00
N TYR A 57 4.56 -11.63 -20.77
CA TYR A 57 3.46 -12.42 -20.21
C TYR A 57 3.94 -13.68 -19.48
N ILE A 58 5.13 -14.19 -19.83
CA ILE A 58 5.77 -15.27 -19.09
C ILE A 58 6.42 -14.67 -17.85
N ASP A 59 5.72 -14.75 -16.71
CA ASP A 59 6.18 -14.24 -15.41
C ASP A 59 7.62 -14.67 -15.09
N PHE A 60 7.96 -15.93 -15.36
CA PHE A 60 9.29 -16.47 -15.11
C PHE A 60 10.40 -15.74 -15.88
N ILE A 61 10.17 -15.45 -17.15
CA ILE A 61 11.15 -14.73 -17.99
C ILE A 61 11.25 -13.28 -17.53
N TYR A 62 10.12 -12.66 -17.17
CA TYR A 62 10.12 -11.29 -16.66
C TYR A 62 10.97 -11.15 -15.39
N TYR A 63 10.84 -12.04 -14.41
CA TYR A 63 11.64 -11.99 -13.17
C TYR A 63 13.14 -12.21 -13.38
N LEU A 64 13.57 -12.78 -14.51
CA LEU A 64 14.98 -12.88 -14.88
C LEU A 64 15.54 -11.58 -15.48
N THR A 65 14.67 -10.67 -15.97
CA THR A 65 15.08 -9.36 -16.47
C THR A 65 15.47 -8.41 -15.34
N GLU A 66 16.21 -7.35 -15.67
CA GLU A 66 16.54 -6.29 -14.72
C GLU A 66 15.27 -5.60 -14.18
N ASP A 67 14.31 -5.31 -15.05
CA ASP A 67 13.02 -4.73 -14.68
C ASP A 67 12.25 -5.65 -13.71
N GLY A 68 12.26 -6.97 -13.93
CA GLY A 68 11.61 -7.93 -13.04
C GLY A 68 12.30 -8.07 -11.67
N ARG A 69 13.63 -7.95 -11.62
CA ARG A 69 14.34 -7.90 -10.33
C ARG A 69 14.00 -6.65 -9.54
N ARG A 70 13.96 -5.48 -10.20
CA ARG A 70 13.52 -4.21 -9.60
C ARG A 70 12.07 -4.28 -9.14
N PHE A 71 11.19 -4.86 -9.95
CA PHE A 71 9.79 -5.08 -9.59
C PHE A 71 9.68 -5.90 -8.31
N ARG A 72 10.46 -6.98 -8.19
CA ARG A 72 10.47 -7.82 -6.98
C ARG A 72 10.95 -7.06 -5.75
N GLN A 73 12.04 -6.30 -5.86
CA GLN A 73 12.55 -5.48 -4.76
C GLN A 73 11.53 -4.44 -4.29
N ALA A 74 10.89 -3.73 -5.23
CA ALA A 74 9.87 -2.75 -4.90
C ALA A 74 8.62 -3.41 -4.28
N CYS A 75 8.23 -4.60 -4.75
CA CYS A 75 7.20 -5.41 -4.10
C CYS A 75 7.58 -5.76 -2.66
N ASP A 76 8.82 -6.21 -2.42
CA ASP A 76 9.29 -6.60 -1.09
C ASP A 76 9.21 -5.39 -0.12
N THR A 77 9.62 -4.20 -0.54
CA THR A 77 9.51 -2.95 0.24
C THR A 77 8.05 -2.63 0.59
N VAL A 78 7.15 -2.70 -0.40
CA VAL A 78 5.72 -2.43 -0.20
C VAL A 78 5.07 -3.42 0.76
N HIS A 79 5.39 -4.72 0.63
CA HIS A 79 4.85 -5.76 1.49
C HIS A 79 5.41 -5.67 2.90
N HIS A 80 6.69 -5.35 3.06
CA HIS A 80 7.29 -5.13 4.36
C HIS A 80 6.57 -4.00 5.10
N PHE A 81 6.46 -2.82 4.50
CA PHE A 81 5.77 -1.68 5.10
C PHE A 81 4.31 -2.00 5.45
N THR A 82 3.57 -2.62 4.52
CA THR A 82 2.16 -2.96 4.73
C THR A 82 2.00 -3.98 5.86
N THR A 83 2.92 -4.95 5.97
CA THR A 83 2.91 -5.95 7.04
C THR A 83 3.20 -5.31 8.40
N GLU A 84 4.17 -4.39 8.49
CA GLU A 84 4.45 -3.64 9.72
C GLU A 84 3.20 -2.89 10.20
N VAL A 85 2.55 -2.12 9.31
CA VAL A 85 1.35 -1.33 9.64
C VAL A 85 0.19 -2.23 10.08
N ILE A 86 -0.07 -3.33 9.37
CA ILE A 86 -1.13 -4.28 9.74
C ILE A 86 -0.82 -4.91 11.11
N GLN A 87 0.44 -5.25 11.37
CA GLN A 87 0.85 -5.88 12.62
C GLN A 87 0.69 -4.92 13.82
N GLU A 88 1.13 -3.67 13.70
CA GLU A 88 0.93 -2.66 14.74
C GLU A 88 -0.55 -2.47 15.06
N ARG A 89 -1.40 -2.32 14.03
CA ARG A 89 -2.84 -2.14 14.20
C ARG A 89 -3.50 -3.36 14.84
N ARG A 90 -3.07 -4.57 14.51
CA ARG A 90 -3.54 -5.81 15.15
C ARG A 90 -3.12 -5.91 16.61
N GLN A 91 -1.89 -5.54 16.93
CA GLN A 91 -1.41 -5.54 18.32
C GLN A 91 -2.21 -4.55 19.17
N GLU A 92 -2.48 -3.36 18.64
CA GLU A 92 -3.28 -2.36 19.35
C GLU A 92 -4.72 -2.82 19.56
N LEU A 93 -5.33 -3.45 18.55
CA LEU A 93 -6.63 -4.08 18.67
C LEU A 93 -6.64 -5.20 19.73
N CYS A 94 -5.64 -6.08 19.74
CA CYS A 94 -5.53 -7.14 20.76
C CYS A 94 -5.34 -6.57 22.17
N ARG A 95 -4.60 -5.46 22.31
CA ARG A 95 -4.32 -4.80 23.59
C ARG A 95 -5.55 -4.11 24.17
N GLN A 96 -6.32 -3.40 23.34
CA GLN A 96 -7.53 -2.69 23.79
C GLN A 96 -8.74 -3.62 23.89
N GLY A 97 -8.81 -4.67 23.06
CA GLY A 97 -10.02 -5.46 22.86
C GLY A 97 -10.98 -4.78 21.87
N ALA A 98 -11.72 -5.58 21.10
CA ALA A 98 -12.52 -5.08 19.97
C ALA A 98 -13.56 -4.02 20.36
N GLU A 99 -14.21 -4.15 21.52
CA GLU A 99 -15.21 -3.18 21.98
C GLU A 99 -14.61 -1.85 22.44
N ALA A 100 -13.50 -1.89 23.18
CA ALA A 100 -12.84 -0.66 23.63
C ALA A 100 -12.15 0.06 22.46
N TRP A 101 -11.63 -0.69 21.48
CA TRP A 101 -11.10 -0.13 20.24
C TRP A 101 -12.16 0.56 19.39
N LEU A 102 -13.35 -0.06 19.26
CA LEU A 102 -14.48 0.57 18.61
C LEU A 102 -14.95 1.83 19.33
N LYS A 103 -14.99 1.83 20.68
CA LYS A 103 -15.31 3.03 21.45
C LYS A 103 -14.25 4.13 21.33
N SER A 104 -12.96 3.78 21.35
CA SER A 104 -11.87 4.75 21.20
C SER A 104 -11.82 5.36 19.78
N LYS A 105 -12.38 4.64 18.81
CA LYS A 105 -12.56 5.09 17.42
C LYS A 105 -13.99 5.55 17.10
N GLN A 106 -14.90 5.67 18.07
CA GLN A 106 -16.27 6.16 17.80
C GLN A 106 -16.30 7.68 17.65
N ASP A 107 -15.36 8.37 18.28
CA ASP A 107 -15.15 9.82 18.20
C ASP A 107 -14.25 10.24 17.02
N LYS A 108 -13.72 9.26 16.26
CA LYS A 108 -12.87 9.46 15.08
C LYS A 108 -13.44 8.68 13.89
N THR A 109 -13.21 9.11 12.66
CA THR A 109 -13.58 8.29 11.50
C THR A 109 -12.75 7.00 11.52
N LEU A 110 -13.41 5.84 11.38
CA LEU A 110 -12.72 4.56 11.23
C LEU A 110 -11.95 4.54 9.91
N ASP A 111 -10.67 4.17 9.97
CA ASP A 111 -9.86 3.99 8.76
C ASP A 111 -10.31 2.71 8.03
N PHE A 112 -10.12 2.64 6.71
CA PHE A 112 -10.48 1.45 5.92
C PHE A 112 -9.80 0.16 6.43
N ILE A 113 -8.53 0.27 6.86
CA ILE A 113 -7.79 -0.85 7.48
C ILE A 113 -8.46 -1.31 8.77
N ASP A 114 -8.97 -0.38 9.60
CA ASP A 114 -9.64 -0.72 10.86
C ASP A 114 -10.92 -1.53 10.58
N VAL A 115 -11.68 -1.16 9.53
CA VAL A 115 -12.87 -1.91 9.08
C VAL A 115 -12.51 -3.34 8.63
N LEU A 116 -11.46 -3.49 7.82
CA LEU A 116 -11.00 -4.81 7.35
C LEU A 116 -10.55 -5.72 8.49
N LEU A 117 -9.85 -5.16 9.49
CA LEU A 117 -9.40 -5.90 10.67
C LEU A 117 -10.57 -6.38 11.52
N LEU A 118 -11.56 -5.52 11.75
CA LEU A 118 -12.79 -5.88 12.48
C LEU A 118 -13.60 -6.97 11.75
N ALA A 119 -13.71 -6.88 10.42
CA ALA A 119 -14.41 -7.90 9.62
C ALA A 119 -13.74 -9.26 9.77
N ARG A 120 -12.40 -9.32 9.76
CA ARG A 120 -11.66 -10.56 9.97
C ARG A 120 -11.86 -11.15 11.37
N VAL A 121 -11.91 -10.33 12.41
CA VAL A 121 -12.16 -10.81 13.78
C VAL A 121 -13.54 -11.42 13.92
N ARG A 122 -14.57 -10.83 13.30
CA ARG A 122 -15.94 -11.37 13.29
C ARG A 122 -16.08 -12.69 12.51
N LEU A 123 -15.16 -12.97 11.59
CA LEU A 123 -15.15 -14.18 10.75
C LEU A 123 -14.17 -15.26 11.23
N GLY A 124 -13.40 -15.02 12.30
CA GLY A 124 -12.48 -15.99 12.91
C GLY A 124 -13.19 -17.08 13.72
N PRO A 125 -12.50 -18.16 14.15
CA PRO A 125 -13.10 -19.38 14.69
C PRO A 125 -13.56 -19.21 16.15
N GLY A 126 -14.52 -18.31 16.39
CA GLY A 126 -15.12 -18.02 17.68
C GLY A 126 -16.62 -17.82 17.59
N GLY A 127 -17.29 -18.57 16.71
CA GLY A 127 -18.73 -18.80 16.74
C GLY A 127 -19.06 -20.05 17.54
#